data_AF-A0AAR2LYI6-F1
#
_entry.id   AF-A0AAR2LYI6-F1
#
_cell.length_a   1.000
_cell.length_b   1.000
_cell.length_c   1.000
_cell.angle_alpha   90.00
_cell.angle_beta   90.00
_cell.angle_gamma   90.00
#
_symmetry.space_group_name_H-M   'P 1'
#
loop_
_entity.id
_entity.type
_entity.pdbx_description
1 polymer ?
#
loop_
_entity_poly.entity_id
_entity_poly.type
_entity_poly.pdbx_seq_one_letter_code
_entity_poly.pdbx_strand_id
1 'polypeptide(L)'
;LEFRHEQKRHQQKHSGPKAEKKKKRKQREQDAEQEQDERKRNPRAFAVRSAVRMARNFHRTQDLKTKKHHIPLVDRTPLEPPPIVVVVMGPPKVGKSTLIRCLIKNYTRQKLADICGPVTIVSGKKRRLTFIECNNDINTMIDLAKVADLVLMLIDASFGFEMETFEFLNICQVHGFPRVMGVLTHLDSFKNNKTLNKTKKRLKHRFWTEVYQGAKLFYLSGMVYGEYQTREVKNLGRFISVMKFRPLVWQTSHPYVVADRMEDLTDPEAIRLNPKCDRTVSLYGYLRGTFLKNKCQIHIPGVGDFSVADASFLPDPCPLPEMLKKRALNERERLLYAPMAGVGGLVYDKDAVYIDMPGSHVSHQQEEVRPTTELVQSLMGTHTTLDAKMAASKVSLFTGTAALTPEEVQDNSGKQGPVESRVWDAETQRERRKAIFAEEDDEGRALRWKEDLAQKATEAYLRQQRAAPNVRKLVYGAGE
;
A
#
# COMPACT_ATOMS: atom_id res chain seq x y z
N LEU A 1 -113.39 -41.75 34.80
CA LEU A 1 -112.69 -40.46 34.65
C LEU A 1 -111.39 -40.54 35.43
N GLU A 2 -110.27 -40.79 34.74
CA GLU A 2 -108.93 -40.82 35.34
C GLU A 2 -108.46 -39.41 35.66
N PHE A 3 -108.12 -39.14 36.92
CA PHE A 3 -107.51 -37.86 37.31
C PHE A 3 -106.01 -37.88 36.98
N ARG A 4 -105.61 -37.08 35.98
CA ARG A 4 -104.20 -36.79 35.67
C ARG A 4 -103.56 -35.99 36.81
N HIS A 5 -102.43 -36.47 37.33
CA HIS A 5 -101.57 -35.68 38.22
C HIS A 5 -100.70 -34.71 37.40
N GLU A 6 -100.94 -33.40 37.55
CA GLU A 6 -100.00 -32.37 37.09
C GLU A 6 -98.79 -32.26 38.05
N GLN A 7 -97.58 -32.37 37.50
CA GLN A 7 -96.35 -32.11 38.25
C GLN A 7 -96.14 -30.61 38.46
N LYS A 8 -95.92 -30.20 39.72
CA LYS A 8 -95.63 -28.80 40.09
C LYS A 8 -94.32 -28.31 39.44
N ARG A 9 -94.39 -27.18 38.75
CA ARG A 9 -93.21 -26.50 38.18
C ARG A 9 -92.37 -25.85 39.29
N HIS A 10 -91.06 -26.06 39.25
CA HIS A 10 -90.12 -25.46 40.22
C HIS A 10 -89.95 -23.94 40.01
N GLN A 11 -89.98 -23.20 41.12
CA GLN A 11 -89.83 -21.74 41.17
C GLN A 11 -88.38 -21.32 40.88
N GLN A 12 -88.18 -20.35 39.97
CA GLN A 12 -86.86 -19.81 39.68
C GLN A 12 -86.41 -18.86 40.79
N LYS A 13 -85.16 -18.99 41.25
CA LYS A 13 -84.59 -18.13 42.30
C LYS A 13 -84.19 -16.77 41.70
N HIS A 14 -84.75 -15.68 42.24
CA HIS A 14 -84.56 -14.31 41.74
C HIS A 14 -83.36 -13.57 42.35
N SER A 15 -82.72 -14.10 43.39
CA SER A 15 -81.57 -13.47 44.08
C SER A 15 -80.49 -14.49 44.48
N GLY A 16 -79.26 -13.98 44.69
CA GLY A 16 -78.09 -14.73 45.11
C GLY A 16 -77.07 -15.03 43.99
N PRO A 17 -75.90 -15.60 44.32
CA PRO A 17 -74.76 -15.77 43.41
C PRO A 17 -75.10 -16.58 42.15
N LYS A 18 -76.07 -17.51 42.25
CA LYS A 18 -76.56 -18.31 41.12
C LYS A 18 -77.46 -17.51 40.17
N ALA A 19 -78.24 -16.55 40.68
CA ALA A 19 -79.07 -15.67 39.86
C ALA A 19 -78.20 -14.64 39.11
N GLU A 20 -77.18 -14.08 39.76
CA GLU A 20 -76.19 -13.20 39.11
C GLU A 20 -75.40 -13.93 38.02
N LYS A 21 -75.00 -15.19 38.26
CA LYS A 21 -74.34 -16.02 37.24
C LYS A 21 -75.23 -16.25 36.01
N LYS A 22 -76.54 -16.41 36.21
CA LYS A 22 -77.53 -16.59 35.15
C LYS A 22 -77.81 -15.27 34.40
N LYS A 23 -77.83 -14.12 35.09
CA LYS A 23 -77.90 -12.79 34.48
C LYS A 23 -76.64 -12.46 33.65
N LYS A 24 -75.43 -12.69 34.19
CA LYS A 24 -74.16 -12.53 33.46
C LYS A 24 -74.07 -13.45 32.24
N ARG A 25 -74.67 -14.65 32.29
CA ARG A 25 -74.73 -15.56 31.14
C ARG A 25 -75.65 -15.03 30.04
N LYS A 26 -76.81 -14.48 30.39
CA LYS A 26 -77.73 -13.85 29.42
C LYS A 26 -77.16 -12.56 28.81
N GLN A 27 -76.47 -11.73 29.60
CA GLN A 27 -75.75 -10.56 29.08
C GLN A 27 -74.64 -10.97 28.11
N ARG A 28 -73.86 -12.02 28.43
CA ARG A 28 -72.86 -12.59 27.52
C ARG A 28 -73.44 -13.18 26.23
N GLU A 29 -74.68 -13.65 26.24
CA GLU A 29 -75.35 -14.19 25.04
C GLU A 29 -75.83 -13.07 24.11
N GLN A 30 -76.16 -11.88 24.64
CA GLN A 30 -76.54 -10.69 23.85
C GLN A 30 -75.33 -9.93 23.32
N ASP A 31 -74.24 -9.81 24.09
CA ASP A 31 -72.99 -9.18 23.64
C ASP A 31 -72.21 -10.06 22.63
N ALA A 32 -72.58 -11.34 22.50
CA ALA A 32 -71.89 -12.31 21.65
C ALA A 32 -72.20 -12.19 20.16
N GLU A 33 -73.14 -11.37 19.70
CA GLU A 33 -73.49 -11.30 18.26
C GLU A 33 -72.66 -10.27 17.47
N GLN A 34 -71.97 -9.32 18.12
CA GLN A 34 -71.22 -8.25 17.42
C GLN A 34 -69.68 -8.33 17.55
N GLU A 35 -69.10 -9.16 18.42
CA GLU A 35 -67.63 -9.31 18.61
C GLU A 35 -67.11 -10.72 18.23
N GLN A 36 -67.65 -11.33 17.17
CA GLN A 36 -67.59 -12.78 16.98
C GLN A 36 -66.27 -13.41 16.48
N ASP A 37 -65.28 -12.67 15.99
CA ASP A 37 -64.08 -13.31 15.40
C ASP A 37 -62.86 -13.41 16.32
N GLU A 38 -62.63 -12.46 17.23
CA GLU A 38 -61.45 -12.54 18.13
C GLU A 38 -61.72 -13.25 19.45
N ARG A 39 -62.96 -13.21 19.96
CA ARG A 39 -63.33 -13.76 21.28
C ARG A 39 -63.75 -15.24 21.27
N LYS A 40 -63.92 -15.88 20.10
CA LYS A 40 -64.26 -17.31 19.98
C LYS A 40 -63.06 -18.26 20.16
N ARG A 41 -61.80 -17.78 20.19
CA ARG A 41 -60.66 -18.65 20.53
C ARG A 41 -60.72 -19.03 22.02
N ASN A 42 -61.01 -20.29 22.32
CA ASN A 42 -61.00 -20.80 23.69
C ASN A 42 -59.61 -20.60 24.35
N PRO A 43 -59.44 -19.65 25.28
CA PRO A 43 -58.12 -19.33 25.85
C PRO A 43 -57.56 -20.49 26.69
N ARG A 44 -58.40 -21.44 27.11
CA ARG A 44 -57.96 -22.67 27.81
C ARG A 44 -57.33 -23.70 26.87
N ALA A 45 -57.72 -23.71 25.60
CA ALA A 45 -57.11 -24.58 24.59
C ALA A 45 -55.71 -24.10 24.17
N PHE A 46 -55.44 -22.79 24.32
CA PHE A 46 -54.11 -22.19 24.11
C PHE A 46 -53.29 -22.04 25.40
N ALA A 47 -53.69 -22.74 26.47
CA ALA A 47 -52.94 -22.74 27.71
C ALA A 47 -51.59 -23.44 27.54
N VAL A 48 -50.57 -22.82 28.08
CA VAL A 48 -49.21 -23.35 28.03
C VAL A 48 -49.06 -24.54 28.97
N ARG A 49 -48.42 -25.61 28.49
CA ARG A 49 -48.10 -26.80 29.30
C ARG A 49 -47.24 -26.50 30.55
N SER A 50 -46.43 -25.43 30.52
CA SER A 50 -45.60 -25.01 31.67
C SER A 50 -45.48 -23.48 31.71
N ALA A 51 -46.19 -22.86 32.67
CA ALA A 51 -46.13 -21.42 32.89
C ALA A 51 -44.75 -20.96 33.38
N VAL A 52 -44.11 -21.72 34.27
CA VAL A 52 -42.80 -21.36 34.86
C VAL A 52 -41.69 -21.36 33.80
N ARG A 53 -41.65 -22.37 32.92
CA ARG A 53 -40.66 -22.42 31.83
C ARG A 53 -40.90 -21.33 30.80
N MET A 54 -42.17 -21.06 30.47
CA MET A 54 -42.52 -19.97 29.56
C MET A 54 -42.13 -18.62 30.15
N ALA A 55 -42.41 -18.35 31.42
CA ALA A 55 -42.02 -17.11 32.09
C ALA A 55 -40.50 -16.91 32.07
N ARG A 56 -39.71 -17.94 32.40
CA ARG A 56 -38.23 -17.85 32.34
C ARG A 56 -37.72 -17.56 30.93
N ASN A 57 -38.27 -18.24 29.92
CA ASN A 57 -37.89 -18.00 28.53
C ASN A 57 -38.32 -16.60 28.08
N PHE A 58 -39.51 -16.16 28.47
CA PHE A 58 -40.02 -14.84 28.17
C PHE A 58 -39.09 -13.77 28.75
N HIS A 59 -38.79 -13.80 30.05
CA HIS A 59 -37.85 -12.87 30.69
C HIS A 59 -36.49 -12.88 29.99
N ARG A 60 -35.89 -14.06 29.76
CA ARG A 60 -34.61 -14.15 29.04
C ARG A 60 -34.69 -13.55 27.62
N THR A 61 -35.77 -13.79 26.89
CA THR A 61 -35.94 -13.24 25.53
C THR A 61 -36.12 -11.73 25.56
N GLN A 62 -36.85 -11.20 26.54
CA GLN A 62 -37.01 -9.77 26.74
C GLN A 62 -35.66 -9.14 27.12
N ASP A 63 -34.90 -9.73 28.05
CA ASP A 63 -33.55 -9.28 28.41
C ASP A 63 -32.58 -9.29 27.21
N LEU A 64 -32.71 -10.28 26.32
CA LEU A 64 -31.91 -10.32 25.09
C LEU A 64 -32.36 -9.29 24.07
N LYS A 65 -33.66 -8.96 23.98
CA LYS A 65 -34.18 -7.91 23.11
C LYS A 65 -33.76 -6.53 23.63
N THR A 66 -33.89 -6.28 24.93
CA THR A 66 -33.46 -5.04 25.57
C THR A 66 -31.97 -4.80 25.42
N LYS A 67 -31.13 -5.83 25.57
CA LYS A 67 -29.68 -5.74 25.30
C LYS A 67 -29.33 -5.42 23.84
N LYS A 68 -30.21 -5.73 22.88
CA LYS A 68 -30.01 -5.41 21.45
C LYS A 68 -30.50 -4.01 21.08
N HIS A 69 -31.33 -3.39 21.91
CA HIS A 69 -31.76 -2.03 21.65
C HIS A 69 -30.57 -1.08 21.82
N HIS A 70 -30.25 -0.39 20.73
CA HIS A 70 -29.21 0.62 20.67
C HIS A 70 -29.79 1.90 20.10
N ILE A 71 -29.16 3.03 20.41
CA ILE A 71 -29.51 4.32 19.82
C ILE A 71 -29.30 4.20 18.29
N PRO A 72 -30.33 4.48 17.48
CA PRO A 72 -30.20 4.46 16.03
C PRO A 72 -29.25 5.58 15.60
N LEU A 73 -28.14 5.20 14.97
CA LEU A 73 -27.16 6.12 14.40
C LEU A 73 -27.21 6.01 12.87
N VAL A 74 -27.01 7.14 12.20
CA VAL A 74 -26.95 7.19 10.73
C VAL A 74 -25.57 6.70 10.30
N ASP A 75 -25.54 5.62 9.52
CA ASP A 75 -24.33 5.17 8.85
C ASP A 75 -24.14 5.95 7.54
N ARG A 76 -23.02 6.67 7.42
CA ARG A 76 -22.67 7.48 6.24
C ARG A 76 -21.57 6.83 5.40
N THR A 77 -21.25 5.56 5.64
CA THR A 77 -20.19 4.88 4.88
C THR A 77 -20.58 4.74 3.40
N PRO A 78 -19.67 5.08 2.47
CA PRO A 78 -19.91 4.95 1.03
C PRO A 78 -19.94 3.48 0.59
N LEU A 79 -20.43 3.23 -0.64
CA LEU A 79 -20.51 1.88 -1.24
C LEU A 79 -19.12 1.22 -1.32
N GLU A 80 -18.13 1.99 -1.75
CA GLU A 80 -16.72 1.62 -1.68
C GLU A 80 -16.12 2.21 -0.41
N PRO A 81 -15.92 1.41 0.65
CA PRO A 81 -15.44 1.94 1.92
C PRO A 81 -13.95 2.31 1.82
N PRO A 82 -13.54 3.41 2.49
CA PRO A 82 -12.12 3.71 2.67
C PRO A 82 -11.44 2.64 3.53
N PRO A 83 -10.10 2.55 3.49
CA PRO A 83 -9.37 1.62 4.33
C PRO A 83 -9.52 1.96 5.82
N ILE A 84 -9.86 0.93 6.59
CA ILE A 84 -10.07 0.99 8.05
C ILE A 84 -8.73 1.27 8.72
N VAL A 85 -8.70 2.25 9.63
CA VAL A 85 -7.47 2.65 10.32
C VAL A 85 -7.25 1.77 11.54
N VAL A 86 -6.16 0.99 11.48
CA VAL A 86 -5.68 0.13 12.56
C VAL A 86 -4.46 0.77 13.18
N VAL A 87 -4.63 1.36 14.36
CA VAL A 87 -3.52 1.96 15.12
C VAL A 87 -2.88 0.89 15.99
N VAL A 88 -1.56 0.79 15.92
CA VAL A 88 -0.76 -0.08 16.77
C VAL A 88 -0.14 0.77 17.87
N MET A 89 -0.66 0.63 19.08
CA MET A 89 -0.24 1.39 20.25
C MET A 89 0.38 0.45 21.27
N GLY A 90 1.43 0.89 21.93
CA GLY A 90 2.02 0.24 23.08
C GLY A 90 3.22 1.04 23.57
N PRO A 91 3.79 0.64 24.70
CA PRO A 91 4.95 1.32 25.27
C PRO A 91 6.21 1.27 24.37
N PRO A 92 7.31 1.94 24.73
CA PRO A 92 8.56 1.79 23.98
C PRO A 92 9.02 0.34 24.00
N LYS A 93 9.66 -0.12 22.92
CA LYS A 93 10.34 -1.43 22.83
C LYS A 93 9.45 -2.68 22.99
N VAL A 94 8.11 -2.56 22.94
CA VAL A 94 7.21 -3.74 23.01
C VAL A 94 7.09 -4.55 21.70
N GLY A 95 7.67 -4.07 20.60
CA GLY A 95 7.58 -4.72 19.28
C GLY A 95 6.42 -4.22 18.40
N LYS A 96 6.14 -2.91 18.41
CA LYS A 96 5.11 -2.29 17.55
C LYS A 96 5.40 -2.51 16.06
N SER A 97 6.58 -2.07 15.60
CA SER A 97 7.00 -2.23 14.21
C SER A 97 7.14 -3.71 13.81
N THR A 98 7.63 -4.58 14.71
CA THR A 98 7.73 -6.02 14.42
C THR A 98 6.36 -6.67 14.25
N LEU A 99 5.35 -6.27 15.02
CA LEU A 99 3.97 -6.75 14.85
C LEU A 99 3.40 -6.33 13.48
N ILE A 100 3.56 -5.06 13.11
CA ILE A 100 3.11 -4.54 11.82
C ILE A 100 3.80 -5.31 10.68
N ARG A 101 5.13 -5.50 10.75
CA ARG A 101 5.90 -6.27 9.76
C ARG A 101 5.36 -7.70 9.61
N CYS A 102 5.08 -8.36 10.72
CA CYS A 102 4.54 -9.72 10.73
C CYS A 102 3.12 -9.79 10.16
N LEU A 103 2.26 -8.82 10.50
CA LEU A 103 0.90 -8.74 9.98
C LEU A 103 0.89 -8.52 8.47
N ILE A 104 1.69 -7.56 7.98
CA ILE A 104 1.82 -7.28 6.55
C ILE A 104 2.34 -8.52 5.81
N LYS A 105 3.42 -9.14 6.30
CA LYS A 105 3.93 -10.39 5.74
C LYS A 105 2.86 -11.49 5.69
N ASN A 106 2.00 -11.61 6.70
CA ASN A 106 0.93 -12.60 6.70
C ASN A 106 -0.17 -12.28 5.65
N TYR A 107 -0.47 -11.01 5.38
CA TYR A 107 -1.46 -10.63 4.37
C TYR A 107 -0.93 -10.61 2.94
N THR A 108 0.22 -9.97 2.70
CA THR A 108 0.76 -9.71 1.35
C THR A 108 1.83 -10.72 0.94
N ARG A 109 2.38 -11.50 1.88
CA ARG A 109 3.55 -12.39 1.71
C ARG A 109 4.85 -11.65 1.34
N GLN A 110 4.85 -10.33 1.38
CA GLN A 110 6.04 -9.51 1.17
C GLN A 110 6.63 -9.11 2.52
N LYS A 111 7.97 -9.06 2.60
CA LYS A 111 8.67 -8.56 3.78
C LYS A 111 9.00 -7.08 3.56
N LEU A 112 8.67 -6.25 4.53
CA LEU A 112 9.11 -4.85 4.58
C LEU A 112 10.35 -4.74 5.47
N ALA A 113 11.34 -3.98 5.03
CA ALA A 113 12.51 -3.64 5.82
C ALA A 113 12.09 -2.66 6.93
N ASP A 114 11.80 -1.41 6.56
CA ASP A 114 11.40 -0.38 7.50
C ASP A 114 9.94 0.02 7.33
N ILE A 115 9.31 0.35 8.46
CA ILE A 115 7.92 0.78 8.55
C ILE A 115 7.96 2.22 9.00
N CYS A 116 7.67 3.13 8.07
CA CYS A 116 7.48 4.54 8.35
C CYS A 116 6.15 4.97 7.73
N GLY A 117 5.36 5.71 8.49
CA GLY A 117 4.05 6.19 8.05
C GLY A 117 2.96 5.12 7.95
N PRO A 118 1.81 5.47 7.35
CA PRO A 118 0.68 4.56 7.18
C PRO A 118 0.94 3.52 6.09
N VAL A 119 0.56 2.27 6.36
CA VAL A 119 0.69 1.15 5.43
C VAL A 119 -0.67 0.57 5.10
N THR A 120 -1.12 0.73 3.87
CA THR A 120 -2.43 0.25 3.39
C THR A 120 -2.30 -1.11 2.69
N ILE A 121 -3.16 -2.05 3.09
CA ILE A 121 -3.21 -3.40 2.52
C ILE A 121 -4.65 -3.82 2.20
N VAL A 122 -4.78 -4.70 1.22
CA VAL A 122 -6.04 -5.40 0.94
C VAL A 122 -6.13 -6.65 1.83
N SER A 123 -7.00 -6.63 2.85
CA SER A 123 -7.20 -7.77 3.76
C SER A 123 -8.21 -8.78 3.23
N GLY A 124 -9.20 -8.31 2.48
CA GLY A 124 -10.19 -9.15 1.83
C GLY A 124 -10.96 -8.40 0.75
N LYS A 125 -11.90 -9.08 0.10
CA LYS A 125 -12.57 -8.57 -1.10
C LYS A 125 -13.40 -7.29 -0.92
N LYS A 126 -13.82 -7.02 0.32
CA LYS A 126 -14.65 -5.84 0.67
C LYS A 126 -13.95 -4.93 1.68
N ARG A 127 -12.70 -5.22 2.04
CA ARG A 127 -12.04 -4.60 3.20
C ARG A 127 -10.56 -4.37 2.96
N ARG A 128 -10.16 -3.12 3.17
CA ARG A 128 -8.78 -2.65 3.21
C ARG A 128 -8.46 -2.18 4.63
N LEU A 129 -7.21 -2.31 5.02
CA LEU A 129 -6.73 -1.91 6.33
C LEU A 129 -5.53 -0.99 6.12
N THR A 130 -5.48 0.11 6.86
CA THR A 130 -4.29 0.96 6.98
C THR A 130 -3.71 0.75 8.37
N PHE A 131 -2.47 0.26 8.46
CA PHE A 131 -1.74 0.16 9.71
C PHE A 131 -0.96 1.45 9.96
N ILE A 132 -1.07 1.98 11.17
CA ILE A 132 -0.30 3.15 11.61
C ILE A 132 0.38 2.80 12.93
N GLU A 133 1.69 2.99 12.99
CA GLU A 133 2.44 2.90 14.24
C GLU A 133 2.24 4.17 15.06
N CYS A 134 1.91 4.02 16.35
CA CYS A 134 1.84 5.14 17.28
C CYS A 134 3.21 5.40 17.89
N ASN A 135 3.67 6.65 17.79
CA ASN A 135 4.82 7.13 18.54
C ASN A 135 4.45 7.32 20.01
N ASN A 136 5.45 7.48 20.88
CA ASN A 136 5.24 7.62 22.32
C ASN A 136 4.93 9.06 22.76
N ASP A 137 4.63 9.97 21.83
CA ASP A 137 4.24 11.34 22.18
C ASP A 137 2.73 11.44 22.40
N ILE A 138 2.32 12.15 23.45
CA ILE A 138 0.92 12.31 23.83
C ILE A 138 0.13 13.00 22.71
N ASN A 139 0.73 13.95 21.98
CA ASN A 139 0.04 14.62 20.87
C ASN A 139 -0.30 13.61 19.76
N THR A 140 0.68 12.78 19.38
CA THR A 140 0.46 11.73 18.38
C THR A 140 -0.57 10.70 18.85
N MET A 141 -0.60 10.37 20.15
CA MET A 141 -1.61 9.50 20.74
C MET A 141 -3.02 10.10 20.64
N ILE A 142 -3.17 11.41 20.91
CA ILE A 142 -4.45 12.12 20.80
C ILE A 142 -4.96 12.12 19.37
N ASP A 143 -4.09 12.42 18.40
CA ASP A 143 -4.49 12.51 16.99
C ASP A 143 -4.85 11.12 16.44
N LEU A 144 -4.06 10.10 16.76
CA LEU A 144 -4.37 8.73 16.36
C LEU A 144 -5.63 8.20 17.05
N ALA A 145 -5.90 8.57 18.30
CA ALA A 145 -7.12 8.16 19.00
C ALA A 145 -8.39 8.71 18.33
N LYS A 146 -8.36 9.93 17.78
CA LYS A 146 -9.50 10.52 17.04
C LYS A 146 -9.76 9.78 15.71
N VAL A 147 -8.71 9.29 15.07
CA VAL A 147 -8.74 8.70 13.73
C VAL A 147 -8.98 7.17 13.76
N ALA A 148 -8.57 6.49 14.83
CA ALA A 148 -8.59 5.02 14.91
C ALA A 148 -10.00 4.42 14.84
N ASP A 149 -10.15 3.38 14.00
CA ASP A 149 -11.32 2.49 14.04
C ASP A 149 -11.05 1.27 14.94
N LEU A 150 -9.83 0.74 14.82
CA LEU A 150 -9.29 -0.38 15.58
C LEU A 150 -7.98 0.04 16.25
N VAL A 151 -7.85 -0.26 17.54
CA VAL A 151 -6.58 -0.15 18.26
C VAL A 151 -6.09 -1.54 18.62
N LEU A 152 -4.89 -1.86 18.15
CA LEU A 152 -4.10 -3.00 18.62
C LEU A 152 -3.21 -2.50 19.76
N MET A 153 -3.56 -2.86 20.99
CA MET A 153 -2.87 -2.47 22.20
C MET A 153 -1.85 -3.53 22.60
N LEU A 154 -0.56 -3.24 22.40
CA LEU A 154 0.52 -4.11 22.84
C LEU A 154 0.81 -3.87 24.32
N ILE A 155 0.91 -4.95 25.06
CA ILE A 155 1.25 -4.97 26.47
C ILE A 155 2.44 -5.93 26.64
N ASP A 156 3.48 -5.48 27.33
CA ASP A 156 4.56 -6.37 27.74
C ASP A 156 4.08 -7.25 28.90
N ALA A 157 4.14 -8.56 28.75
CA ALA A 157 3.73 -9.46 29.82
C ALA A 157 4.72 -9.49 31.00
N SER A 158 6.01 -9.22 30.74
CA SER A 158 7.08 -9.25 31.75
C SER A 158 6.98 -8.07 32.71
N PHE A 159 6.85 -6.85 32.17
CA PHE A 159 6.65 -5.62 32.94
C PHE A 159 5.20 -5.45 33.41
N GLY A 160 4.25 -5.71 32.52
CA GLY A 160 2.82 -5.50 32.75
C GLY A 160 2.31 -4.23 32.06
N PHE A 161 1.35 -3.55 32.71
CA PHE A 161 0.79 -2.32 32.16
C PHE A 161 1.66 -1.11 32.50
N GLU A 162 2.01 -0.34 31.48
CA GLU A 162 2.75 0.93 31.60
C GLU A 162 1.81 2.13 31.60
N MET A 163 2.27 3.27 32.11
CA MET A 163 1.46 4.49 32.20
C MET A 163 0.99 4.98 30.82
N GLU A 164 1.84 4.90 29.80
CA GLU A 164 1.50 5.25 28.41
C GLU A 164 0.26 4.50 27.90
N THR A 165 0.10 3.22 28.29
CA THR A 165 -1.08 2.43 27.88
C THR A 165 -2.37 2.92 28.55
N PHE A 166 -2.30 3.40 29.78
CA PHE A 166 -3.45 3.97 30.50
C PHE A 166 -3.79 5.37 29.99
N GLU A 167 -2.79 6.19 29.72
CA GLU A 167 -2.98 7.52 29.13
C GLU A 167 -3.74 7.40 27.81
N PHE A 168 -3.28 6.54 26.90
CA PHE A 168 -3.95 6.31 25.63
C PHE A 168 -5.39 5.79 25.79
N LEU A 169 -5.63 4.86 26.73
CA LEU A 169 -6.98 4.36 27.01
C LEU A 169 -7.91 5.47 27.49
N ASN A 170 -7.44 6.34 28.37
CA ASN A 170 -8.21 7.47 28.88
C ASN A 170 -8.49 8.50 27.78
N ILE A 171 -7.51 8.79 26.91
CA ILE A 171 -7.69 9.66 25.74
C ILE A 171 -8.77 9.10 24.81
N CYS A 172 -8.76 7.78 24.55
CA CYS A 172 -9.78 7.10 23.77
C CYS A 172 -11.17 7.17 24.41
N GLN A 173 -11.28 7.08 25.74
CA GLN A 173 -12.56 7.20 26.43
C GLN A 173 -13.18 8.60 26.26
N VAL A 174 -12.36 9.65 26.25
CA VAL A 174 -12.80 11.04 26.07
C VAL A 174 -13.21 11.33 24.62
N HIS A 175 -12.40 10.94 23.64
CA HIS A 175 -12.68 11.24 22.22
C HIS A 175 -13.71 10.30 21.58
N GLY A 176 -14.00 9.17 22.23
CA GLY A 176 -14.93 8.16 21.75
C GLY A 176 -14.22 6.83 21.58
N PHE A 177 -14.67 5.84 22.35
CA PHE A 177 -13.92 4.60 22.52
C PHE A 177 -13.95 3.72 21.24
N PRO A 178 -12.82 3.57 20.52
CA PRO A 178 -12.76 2.73 19.33
C PRO A 178 -12.76 1.25 19.73
N ARG A 179 -12.73 0.36 18.74
CA ARG A 179 -12.59 -1.07 19.04
C ARG A 179 -11.16 -1.37 19.47
N VAL A 180 -10.97 -1.81 20.71
CA VAL A 180 -9.65 -2.19 21.23
C VAL A 180 -9.49 -3.71 21.24
N MET A 181 -8.35 -4.21 20.75
CA MET A 181 -7.86 -5.57 20.95
C MET A 181 -6.51 -5.53 21.67
N GLY A 182 -6.34 -6.34 22.70
CA GLY A 182 -5.07 -6.45 23.40
C GLY A 182 -4.18 -7.53 22.77
N VAL A 183 -2.88 -7.28 22.73
CA VAL A 183 -1.83 -8.22 22.34
C VAL A 183 -0.78 -8.27 23.44
N LEU A 184 -0.67 -9.40 24.12
CA LEU A 184 0.40 -9.64 25.09
C LEU A 184 1.65 -10.17 24.37
N THR A 185 2.75 -9.49 24.59
CA THR A 185 4.08 -9.82 24.06
C THR A 185 5.01 -10.30 25.17
N HIS A 186 6.23 -10.73 24.80
CA HIS A 186 7.31 -11.09 25.74
C HIS A 186 6.92 -12.19 26.74
N LEU A 187 6.17 -13.19 26.27
CA LEU A 187 5.78 -14.34 27.10
C LEU A 187 6.92 -15.36 27.26
N ASP A 188 7.95 -15.26 26.42
CA ASP A 188 9.21 -16.00 26.41
C ASP A 188 10.13 -15.63 27.59
N SER A 189 10.01 -14.41 28.11
CA SER A 189 10.73 -13.96 29.32
C SER A 189 10.41 -14.83 30.56
N PHE A 190 9.23 -15.47 30.58
CA PHE A 190 8.83 -16.34 31.69
C PHE A 190 9.40 -17.76 31.56
N LYS A 191 10.33 -18.11 32.44
CA LYS A 191 10.84 -19.49 32.56
C LYS A 191 9.81 -20.47 33.16
N ASN A 192 8.92 -19.98 34.03
CA ASN A 192 7.98 -20.81 34.78
C ASN A 192 6.54 -20.74 34.24
N ASN A 193 5.98 -21.89 33.84
CA ASN A 193 4.62 -21.97 33.29
C ASN A 193 3.51 -21.60 34.30
N LYS A 194 3.72 -21.89 35.60
CA LYS A 194 2.74 -21.55 36.65
C LYS A 194 2.63 -20.04 36.85
N THR A 195 3.76 -19.32 36.84
CA THR A 195 3.76 -17.85 36.97
C THR A 195 3.20 -17.20 35.71
N LEU A 196 3.58 -17.69 34.52
CA LEU A 196 3.01 -17.26 33.24
C LEU A 196 1.48 -17.31 33.23
N ASN A 197 0.89 -18.43 33.66
CA ASN A 197 -0.57 -18.58 33.68
C ASN A 197 -1.26 -17.67 34.71
N LYS A 198 -0.62 -17.42 35.87
CA LYS A 198 -1.13 -16.46 36.85
C LYS A 198 -1.07 -15.03 36.30
N THR A 199 0.06 -14.64 35.69
CA THR A 199 0.24 -13.31 35.08
C THR A 199 -0.72 -13.09 33.92
N LYS A 200 -0.90 -14.06 33.02
CA LYS A 200 -1.91 -14.00 31.94
C LYS A 200 -3.31 -13.75 32.50
N LYS A 201 -3.71 -14.46 33.56
CA LYS A 201 -5.02 -14.24 34.21
C LYS A 201 -5.14 -12.84 34.84
N ARG A 202 -4.10 -12.38 35.54
CA ARG A 202 -4.04 -11.05 36.17
C ARG A 202 -4.15 -9.93 35.13
N LEU A 203 -3.33 -9.98 34.08
CA LEU A 203 -3.32 -8.98 33.01
C LEU A 203 -4.62 -9.02 32.22
N LYS A 204 -5.18 -10.20 31.97
CA LYS A 204 -6.50 -10.33 31.33
C LYS A 204 -7.62 -9.72 32.16
N HIS A 205 -7.65 -9.96 33.48
CA HIS A 205 -8.65 -9.38 34.35
C HIS A 205 -8.52 -7.86 34.41
N ARG A 206 -7.28 -7.34 34.50
CA ARG A 206 -7.02 -5.89 34.45
C ARG A 206 -7.42 -5.29 33.10
N PHE A 207 -7.08 -5.94 31.99
CA PHE A 207 -7.51 -5.49 30.67
C PHE A 207 -9.04 -5.41 30.54
N TRP A 208 -9.77 -6.35 31.16
CA TRP A 208 -11.23 -6.33 31.17
C TRP A 208 -11.84 -5.22 32.02
N THR A 209 -11.18 -4.82 33.10
CA THR A 209 -11.64 -3.69 33.93
C THR A 209 -11.45 -2.36 33.22
N GLU A 210 -10.37 -2.20 32.45
CA GLU A 210 -10.03 -0.93 31.78
C GLU A 210 -10.77 -0.71 30.46
N VAL A 211 -11.03 -1.79 29.71
CA VAL A 211 -11.61 -1.72 28.36
C VAL A 211 -13.11 -2.03 28.38
N TYR A 212 -13.45 -3.31 28.49
CA TYR A 212 -14.79 -3.82 28.77
C TYR A 212 -14.69 -5.29 29.11
N GLN A 213 -15.67 -5.78 29.87
CA GLN A 213 -15.70 -7.18 30.28
C GLN A 213 -15.78 -8.11 29.07
N GLY A 214 -14.83 -9.06 28.99
CA GLY A 214 -14.75 -9.99 27.87
C GLY A 214 -14.02 -9.46 26.63
N ALA A 215 -13.29 -8.34 26.74
CA ALA A 215 -12.40 -7.89 25.67
C ALA A 215 -11.39 -8.98 25.26
N LYS A 216 -11.05 -9.00 23.96
CA LYS A 216 -10.19 -10.02 23.36
C LYS A 216 -8.72 -9.67 23.60
N LEU A 217 -8.00 -10.63 24.14
CA LEU A 217 -6.57 -10.56 24.42
C LEU A 217 -5.87 -11.72 23.69
N PHE A 218 -4.93 -11.38 22.82
CA PHE A 218 -4.08 -12.33 22.11
C PHE A 218 -2.76 -12.49 22.85
N TYR A 219 -2.13 -13.65 22.67
CA TYR A 219 -0.87 -14.00 23.30
C TYR A 219 0.12 -14.30 22.17
N LEU A 220 1.22 -13.54 22.12
CA LEU A 220 2.35 -13.81 21.24
C LEU A 220 3.45 -14.44 22.06
N SER A 221 3.75 -15.71 21.79
CA SER A 221 4.61 -16.50 22.67
C SER A 221 6.04 -15.97 22.68
N GLY A 222 6.66 -15.81 21.51
CA GLY A 222 8.03 -15.33 21.38
C GLY A 222 8.39 -15.08 19.91
N MET A 223 9.60 -14.57 19.69
CA MET A 223 10.12 -14.28 18.35
C MET A 223 11.05 -15.39 17.85
N VAL A 224 10.96 -15.73 16.57
CA VAL A 224 11.85 -16.66 15.87
C VAL A 224 12.41 -15.91 14.65
N TYR A 225 13.73 -15.77 14.57
CA TYR A 225 14.41 -14.99 13.52
C TYR A 225 13.90 -13.53 13.37
N GLY A 226 13.57 -12.89 14.49
CA GLY A 226 13.04 -11.53 14.51
C GLY A 226 11.59 -11.39 14.03
N GLU A 227 10.87 -12.50 13.88
CA GLU A 227 9.46 -12.53 13.51
C GLU A 227 8.61 -13.26 14.56
N TYR A 228 7.36 -12.85 14.71
CA TYR A 228 6.40 -13.56 15.56
C TYR A 228 5.94 -14.86 14.89
N GLN A 229 5.45 -15.80 15.71
CA GLN A 229 4.99 -17.08 15.20
C GLN A 229 3.81 -16.93 14.24
N THR A 230 3.97 -17.47 13.03
CA THR A 230 3.01 -17.30 11.92
C THR A 230 1.59 -17.75 12.26
N ARG A 231 1.42 -18.82 13.08
CA ARG A 231 0.11 -19.32 13.50
C ARG A 231 -0.64 -18.32 14.38
N GLU A 232 0.07 -17.68 15.31
CA GLU A 232 -0.49 -16.69 16.24
C GLU A 232 -0.87 -15.41 15.49
N VAL A 233 0.02 -14.93 14.62
CA VAL A 233 -0.22 -13.76 13.76
C VAL A 233 -1.38 -14.01 12.78
N LYS A 234 -1.47 -15.21 12.20
CA LYS A 234 -2.59 -15.59 11.33
C LYS A 234 -3.93 -15.62 12.07
N ASN A 235 -3.94 -16.04 13.34
CA ASN A 235 -5.13 -15.98 14.17
C ASN A 235 -5.53 -14.53 14.46
N LEU A 236 -4.58 -13.68 14.87
CA LEU A 236 -4.81 -12.25 15.06
C LEU A 236 -5.37 -11.61 13.79
N GLY A 237 -4.74 -11.84 12.64
CA GLY A 237 -5.21 -11.37 11.34
C GLY A 237 -6.63 -11.79 11.02
N ARG A 238 -7.00 -13.05 11.28
CA ARG A 238 -8.38 -13.54 11.10
C ARG A 238 -9.39 -12.74 11.93
N PHE A 239 -9.06 -12.38 13.17
CA PHE A 239 -9.96 -11.58 14.00
C PHE A 239 -10.09 -10.14 13.52
N ILE A 240 -9.00 -9.52 13.06
CA ILE A 240 -9.00 -8.19 12.46
C ILE A 240 -9.92 -8.17 11.21
N SER A 241 -9.76 -9.14 10.30
CA SER A 241 -10.56 -9.19 9.06
C SER A 241 -12.06 -9.36 9.28
N VAL A 242 -12.49 -9.98 10.37
CA VAL A 242 -13.92 -10.27 10.67
C VAL A 242 -14.57 -9.18 11.54
N MET A 243 -13.79 -8.27 12.12
CA MET A 243 -14.28 -7.32 13.11
C MET A 243 -15.35 -6.37 12.54
N LYS A 244 -16.36 -6.00 13.32
CA LYS A 244 -17.35 -4.99 12.94
C LYS A 244 -17.14 -3.73 13.77
N PHE A 245 -17.10 -2.60 13.10
CA PHE A 245 -16.93 -1.28 13.70
C PHE A 245 -18.29 -0.68 14.04
N ARG A 246 -18.30 0.18 15.06
CA ARG A 246 -19.44 1.01 15.38
C ARG A 246 -19.07 2.42 14.94
N PRO A 247 -19.90 3.13 14.17
CA PRO A 247 -19.60 4.48 13.75
C PRO A 247 -19.49 5.40 14.97
N LEU A 248 -18.39 6.15 15.05
CA LEU A 248 -18.21 7.23 16.02
C LEU A 248 -18.85 8.51 15.47
N VAL A 249 -19.49 9.29 16.36
CA VAL A 249 -20.24 10.50 15.95
C VAL A 249 -19.32 11.47 15.22
N TRP A 250 -18.15 11.77 15.77
CA TRP A 250 -17.16 12.66 15.17
C TRP A 250 -16.72 12.22 13.77
N GLN A 251 -16.39 10.93 13.61
CA GLN A 251 -15.96 10.37 12.32
C GLN A 251 -17.08 10.41 11.27
N THR A 252 -18.35 10.31 11.69
CA THR A 252 -19.49 10.43 10.76
C THR A 252 -19.91 11.86 10.47
N SER A 253 -19.55 12.83 11.31
CA SER A 253 -19.93 14.23 11.11
C SER A 253 -18.89 15.01 10.30
N HIS A 254 -17.60 14.75 10.50
CA HIS A 254 -16.51 15.52 9.90
C HIS A 254 -15.75 14.76 8.81
N PRO A 255 -15.36 15.42 7.71
CA PRO A 255 -14.44 14.85 6.74
C PRO A 255 -13.02 14.91 7.31
N TYR A 256 -12.25 13.85 7.14
CA TYR A 256 -10.85 13.82 7.52
C TYR A 256 -10.04 12.95 6.55
N VAL A 257 -8.75 13.26 6.43
CA VAL A 257 -7.81 12.54 5.59
C VAL A 257 -6.61 12.17 6.44
N VAL A 258 -6.18 10.92 6.35
CA VAL A 258 -4.86 10.51 6.84
C VAL A 258 -3.93 10.58 5.63
N ALA A 259 -2.92 11.43 5.71
CA ALA A 259 -1.95 11.59 4.64
C ALA A 259 -1.03 10.35 4.57
N ASP A 260 -1.03 9.70 3.41
CA ASP A 260 -0.14 8.57 3.11
C ASP A 260 1.18 9.05 2.51
N ARG A 261 1.13 10.08 1.66
CA ARG A 261 2.30 10.69 0.99
C ARG A 261 2.22 12.21 1.10
N MET A 262 3.36 12.84 1.31
CA MET A 262 3.53 14.29 1.34
C MET A 262 4.57 14.68 0.29
N GLU A 263 4.26 15.69 -0.53
CA GLU A 263 5.21 16.26 -1.48
C GLU A 263 5.22 17.79 -1.38
N ASP A 264 6.40 18.35 -1.52
CA ASP A 264 6.58 19.79 -1.63
C ASP A 264 6.54 20.18 -3.11
N LEU A 265 5.63 21.09 -3.46
CA LEU A 265 5.47 21.60 -4.83
C LEU A 265 6.13 22.97 -5.03
N THR A 266 6.85 23.47 -4.03
CA THR A 266 7.44 24.81 -4.06
C THR A 266 8.60 24.89 -5.06
N ASP A 267 8.70 25.99 -5.79
CA ASP A 267 9.78 26.21 -6.75
C ASP A 267 11.17 26.19 -6.06
N PRO A 268 12.13 25.38 -6.55
CA PRO A 268 13.47 25.29 -5.95
C PRO A 268 14.22 26.62 -5.92
N GLU A 269 13.98 27.51 -6.88
CA GLU A 269 14.60 28.84 -6.91
C GLU A 269 14.11 29.73 -5.77
N ALA A 270 12.82 29.66 -5.42
CA ALA A 270 12.26 30.39 -4.29
C ALA A 270 12.86 29.92 -2.96
N ILE A 271 13.08 28.60 -2.83
CA ILE A 271 13.77 28.01 -1.68
C ILE A 271 15.23 28.47 -1.61
N ARG A 272 15.92 28.56 -2.76
CA ARG A 272 17.31 29.03 -2.84
C ARG A 272 17.44 30.50 -2.42
N LEU A 273 16.51 31.36 -2.86
CA LEU A 273 16.49 32.77 -2.50
C LEU A 273 16.14 32.96 -1.02
N ASN A 274 15.10 32.27 -0.54
CA ASN A 274 14.61 32.38 0.83
C ASN A 274 14.29 30.99 1.41
N PRO A 275 15.18 30.41 2.23
CA PRO A 275 14.95 29.09 2.83
C PRO A 275 13.72 28.98 3.75
N LYS A 276 13.23 30.11 4.28
CA LYS A 276 12.07 30.21 5.20
C LYS A 276 10.78 30.70 4.51
N CYS A 277 10.69 30.61 3.18
CA CYS A 277 9.47 30.97 2.47
C CYS A 277 8.30 30.03 2.81
N ASP A 278 7.08 30.53 2.59
CA ASP A 278 5.87 29.73 2.66
C ASP A 278 5.87 28.70 1.52
N ARG A 279 5.64 27.43 1.86
CA ARG A 279 5.73 26.31 0.93
C ARG A 279 4.36 25.77 0.59
N THR A 280 4.17 25.44 -0.69
CA THR A 280 2.96 24.77 -1.16
C THR A 280 3.14 23.27 -1.09
N VAL A 281 2.40 22.61 -0.20
CA VAL A 281 2.48 21.17 0.03
C VAL A 281 1.27 20.47 -0.56
N SER A 282 1.50 19.35 -1.25
CA SER A 282 0.44 18.42 -1.63
C SER A 282 0.42 17.21 -0.68
N LEU A 283 -0.79 16.88 -0.22
CA LEU A 283 -1.03 15.76 0.69
C LEU A 283 -1.93 14.76 -0.02
N TYR A 284 -1.46 13.53 -0.13
CA TYR A 284 -2.20 12.43 -0.74
C TYR A 284 -2.70 11.50 0.35
N GLY A 285 -3.94 11.04 0.25
CA GLY A 285 -4.48 10.07 1.19
C GLY A 285 -5.94 9.75 0.92
N TYR A 286 -6.46 8.76 1.64
CA TYR A 286 -7.85 8.37 1.54
C TYR A 286 -8.77 9.31 2.33
N LEU A 287 -9.81 9.80 1.68
CA LEU A 287 -10.89 10.53 2.32
C LEU A 287 -11.74 9.60 3.20
N ARG A 288 -11.95 10.02 4.44
CA ARG A 288 -12.73 9.29 5.46
C ARG A 288 -13.81 10.19 6.06
N GLY A 289 -14.83 9.56 6.62
CA GLY A 289 -15.97 10.25 7.22
C GLY A 289 -16.95 10.76 6.17
N THR A 290 -17.07 12.08 6.04
CA THR A 290 -17.97 12.73 5.08
C THR A 290 -17.22 13.25 3.84
N PHE A 291 -17.96 13.82 2.89
CA PHE A 291 -17.40 14.39 1.67
C PHE A 291 -16.64 15.68 1.95
N LEU A 292 -15.46 15.84 1.34
CA LEU A 292 -14.70 17.08 1.37
C LEU A 292 -15.29 18.07 0.36
N LYS A 293 -15.39 19.35 0.75
CA LYS A 293 -15.80 20.43 -0.16
C LYS A 293 -14.56 21.14 -0.71
N ASN A 294 -14.63 21.59 -1.96
CA ASN A 294 -13.56 22.40 -2.54
C ASN A 294 -13.43 23.73 -1.77
N LYS A 295 -12.18 24.17 -1.55
CA LYS A 295 -11.84 25.39 -0.79
C LYS A 295 -12.38 25.41 0.65
N CYS A 296 -12.38 24.26 1.32
CA CYS A 296 -12.69 24.22 2.74
C CYS A 296 -11.48 24.63 3.60
N GLN A 297 -11.78 25.08 4.82
CA GLN A 297 -10.78 25.27 5.87
C GLN A 297 -10.47 23.90 6.49
N ILE A 298 -9.20 23.58 6.62
CA ILE A 298 -8.68 22.34 7.19
C ILE A 298 -7.73 22.70 8.34
N HIS A 299 -7.86 21.97 9.44
CA HIS A 299 -6.90 22.01 10.53
C HIS A 299 -5.91 20.85 10.38
N ILE A 300 -4.61 21.15 10.32
CA ILE A 300 -3.55 20.16 10.39
C ILE A 300 -3.03 20.12 11.83
N PRO A 301 -3.22 19.01 12.56
CA PRO A 301 -2.76 18.89 13.94
C PRO A 301 -1.26 19.21 14.06
N GLY A 302 -0.92 20.10 15.00
CA GLY A 302 0.46 20.52 15.26
C GLY A 302 1.02 21.57 14.31
N VAL A 303 0.35 21.88 13.19
CA VAL A 303 0.82 22.90 12.23
C VAL A 303 -0.07 24.15 12.28
N GLY A 304 -1.39 23.99 12.19
CA GLY A 304 -2.33 25.11 12.21
C GLY A 304 -3.52 24.97 11.26
N ASP A 305 -4.23 26.06 11.07
CA ASP A 305 -5.39 26.17 10.19
C ASP A 305 -4.98 26.65 8.80
N PHE A 306 -5.44 25.95 7.76
CA PHE A 306 -5.12 26.24 6.37
C PHE A 306 -6.37 26.16 5.48
N SER A 307 -6.36 26.89 4.37
CA SER A 307 -7.38 26.76 3.33
C SER A 307 -6.89 25.86 2.21
N VAL A 308 -7.73 24.94 1.74
CA VAL A 308 -7.42 24.11 0.56
C VAL A 308 -7.38 24.98 -0.70
N ALA A 309 -6.27 24.96 -1.42
CA ALA A 309 -6.15 25.61 -2.72
C ALA A 309 -6.92 24.84 -3.81
N ASP A 310 -6.59 23.56 -3.97
CA ASP A 310 -7.22 22.65 -4.92
C ASP A 310 -7.37 21.23 -4.32
N ALA A 311 -8.38 20.50 -4.77
CA ALA A 311 -8.63 19.11 -4.37
C ALA A 311 -8.98 18.27 -5.61
N SER A 312 -8.09 17.35 -5.95
CA SER A 312 -8.24 16.45 -7.09
C SER A 312 -8.46 15.00 -6.65
N PHE A 313 -9.26 14.26 -7.42
CA PHE A 313 -9.47 12.84 -7.20
C PHE A 313 -8.44 12.04 -8.01
N LEU A 314 -7.76 11.11 -7.36
CA LEU A 314 -6.80 10.20 -7.96
C LEU A 314 -7.34 8.77 -7.95
N PRO A 315 -6.96 7.94 -8.94
CA PRO A 315 -7.32 6.53 -8.93
C PRO A 315 -6.70 5.84 -7.70
N ASP A 316 -7.45 4.91 -7.12
CA ASP A 316 -7.06 4.19 -5.92
C ASP A 316 -5.82 3.32 -6.17
N PRO A 317 -4.74 3.42 -5.35
CA PRO A 317 -3.55 2.59 -5.51
C PRO A 317 -3.76 1.13 -5.07
N CYS A 318 -4.79 0.85 -4.27
CA CYS A 318 -5.16 -0.48 -3.80
C CYS A 318 -6.65 -0.75 -4.06
N PRO A 319 -7.07 -0.94 -5.32
CA PRO A 319 -8.47 -1.17 -5.66
C PRO A 319 -9.00 -2.47 -5.07
N LEU A 320 -10.28 -2.47 -4.67
CA LEU A 320 -10.96 -3.69 -4.25
C LEU A 320 -11.25 -4.59 -5.47
N PRO A 321 -11.09 -5.92 -5.34
CA PRO A 321 -11.40 -6.83 -6.44
C PRO A 321 -12.92 -6.91 -6.69
N GLU A 322 -13.36 -6.48 -7.87
CA GLU A 322 -14.78 -6.47 -8.27
C GLU A 322 -15.38 -7.89 -8.41
N MET A 323 -14.58 -8.86 -8.84
CA MET A 323 -15.07 -10.23 -9.10
C MET A 323 -15.13 -11.10 -7.82
N LEU A 324 -16.33 -11.17 -7.23
CA LEU A 324 -16.62 -11.98 -6.04
C LEU A 324 -16.83 -13.49 -6.31
N LYS A 325 -16.23 -14.08 -7.35
CA LYS A 325 -16.52 -15.49 -7.75
C LYS A 325 -16.03 -16.55 -6.74
N LYS A 326 -14.99 -16.26 -5.95
CA LYS A 326 -14.42 -17.15 -4.92
C LYS A 326 -14.36 -16.48 -3.55
N ARG A 327 -14.45 -17.24 -2.47
CA ARG A 327 -14.33 -16.73 -1.07
C ARG A 327 -12.91 -16.33 -0.68
N ALA A 328 -11.90 -16.98 -1.26
CA ALA A 328 -10.49 -16.69 -1.01
C ALA A 328 -10.00 -15.51 -1.88
N LEU A 329 -9.02 -14.78 -1.36
CA LEU A 329 -8.32 -13.71 -2.07
C LEU A 329 -7.13 -14.31 -2.86
N ASN A 330 -7.03 -13.96 -4.15
CA ASN A 330 -5.92 -14.38 -4.99
C ASN A 330 -4.63 -13.68 -4.59
N GLU A 331 -3.47 -14.20 -5.02
CA GLU A 331 -2.18 -13.58 -4.70
C GLU A 331 -1.98 -12.24 -5.41
N ARG A 332 -2.45 -12.10 -6.66
CA ARG A 332 -2.43 -10.84 -7.41
C ARG A 332 -3.29 -9.73 -6.77
N GLU A 333 -4.32 -10.12 -6.04
CA GLU A 333 -5.25 -9.19 -5.38
C GLU A 333 -4.72 -8.71 -4.01
N ARG A 334 -3.58 -9.25 -3.54
CA ARG A 334 -2.94 -8.85 -2.28
C ARG A 334 -2.01 -7.67 -2.51
N LEU A 335 -2.61 -6.52 -2.78
CA LEU A 335 -1.88 -5.28 -2.98
C LEU A 335 -1.41 -4.69 -1.65
N LEU A 336 -0.25 -4.06 -1.71
CA LEU A 336 0.41 -3.34 -0.63
C LEU A 336 0.72 -1.94 -1.13
N TYR A 337 0.27 -0.93 -0.39
CA TYR A 337 0.59 0.46 -0.65
C TYR A 337 1.19 1.08 0.60
N ALA A 338 2.46 1.44 0.52
CA ALA A 338 3.19 2.10 1.58
C ALA A 338 4.25 3.02 0.95
N PRO A 339 3.89 4.26 0.59
CA PRO A 339 4.78 5.15 -0.16
C PRO A 339 5.99 5.62 0.67
N MET A 340 5.85 5.74 1.99
CA MET A 340 6.94 6.12 2.90
C MET A 340 7.71 4.93 3.49
N ALA A 341 7.28 3.69 3.19
CA ALA A 341 7.92 2.48 3.69
C ALA A 341 8.69 1.78 2.56
N GLY A 342 9.75 1.04 2.92
CA GLY A 342 10.63 0.35 1.98
C GLY A 342 9.98 -0.85 1.27
N VAL A 343 9.02 -0.63 0.36
CA VAL A 343 8.36 -1.70 -0.39
C VAL A 343 9.30 -2.25 -1.45
N GLY A 344 9.65 -3.53 -1.34
CA GLY A 344 10.50 -4.20 -2.34
C GLY A 344 11.95 -3.72 -2.36
N GLY A 345 12.42 -3.08 -1.28
CA GLY A 345 13.78 -2.53 -1.19
C GLY A 345 13.93 -1.11 -1.74
N LEU A 346 12.85 -0.46 -2.21
CA LEU A 346 12.86 0.97 -2.53
C LEU A 346 12.36 1.79 -1.34
N VAL A 347 13.20 2.69 -0.83
CA VAL A 347 12.81 3.71 0.15
C VAL A 347 12.83 5.07 -0.55
N TYR A 348 11.68 5.73 -0.59
CA TYR A 348 11.56 7.08 -1.12
C TYR A 348 11.85 8.09 -0.01
N ASP A 349 12.84 8.94 -0.23
CA ASP A 349 13.04 10.18 0.49
C ASP A 349 12.67 11.35 -0.45
N LYS A 350 12.56 12.57 0.08
CA LYS A 350 12.04 13.74 -0.66
C LYS A 350 12.71 13.95 -2.01
N ASP A 351 14.04 13.83 -2.04
CA ASP A 351 14.85 14.14 -3.23
C ASP A 351 15.66 12.93 -3.74
N ALA A 352 15.54 11.78 -3.07
CA ALA A 352 16.36 10.60 -3.35
C ALA A 352 15.58 9.31 -3.19
N VAL A 353 15.93 8.31 -4.01
CA VAL A 353 15.40 6.95 -3.91
C VAL A 353 16.53 6.03 -3.50
N TYR A 354 16.42 5.44 -2.32
CA TYR A 354 17.36 4.45 -1.81
C TYR A 354 16.90 3.06 -2.24
N ILE A 355 17.79 2.30 -2.88
CA ILE A 355 17.52 0.95 -3.36
C ILE A 355 18.42 -0.04 -2.61
N ASP A 356 17.81 -0.81 -1.72
CA ASP A 356 18.47 -1.92 -1.05
C ASP A 356 18.53 -3.12 -1.98
N MET A 357 19.67 -3.26 -2.67
CA MET A 357 19.97 -4.47 -3.43
C MET A 357 20.38 -5.59 -2.44
N PRO A 358 19.66 -6.72 -2.38
CA PRO A 358 20.10 -7.86 -1.59
C PRO A 358 21.50 -8.29 -2.05
N GLY A 359 22.40 -8.55 -1.09
CA GLY A 359 23.87 -8.49 -1.18
C GLY A 359 24.63 -9.38 -2.19
N SER A 360 24.05 -9.72 -3.33
CA SER A 360 24.74 -10.38 -4.45
C SER A 360 25.42 -9.40 -5.41
N HIS A 361 25.04 -8.12 -5.42
CA HIS A 361 25.56 -7.14 -6.41
C HIS A 361 26.69 -6.25 -5.90
N VAL A 362 26.77 -5.98 -4.59
CA VAL A 362 27.78 -5.06 -4.02
C VAL A 362 29.11 -5.77 -3.78
N SER A 363 29.10 -7.03 -3.33
CA SER A 363 30.31 -7.85 -3.20
C SER A 363 30.95 -8.19 -4.55
N HIS A 364 30.15 -8.30 -5.62
CA HIS A 364 30.68 -8.56 -6.95
C HIS A 364 31.40 -7.37 -7.61
N GLN A 365 31.24 -6.14 -7.11
CA GLN A 365 31.98 -4.98 -7.63
C GLN A 365 33.42 -4.90 -7.12
N GLN A 366 33.77 -5.64 -6.05
CA GLN A 366 35.13 -5.62 -5.49
C GLN A 366 35.98 -6.85 -5.84
N GLU A 367 35.39 -7.99 -6.20
CA GLU A 367 36.16 -9.24 -6.41
C GLU A 367 36.18 -9.81 -7.84
N GLU A 368 35.27 -9.42 -8.74
CA GLU A 368 35.34 -9.86 -10.14
C GLU A 368 35.15 -8.69 -11.10
N VAL A 369 36.26 -8.18 -11.63
CA VAL A 369 36.28 -7.31 -12.81
C VAL A 369 35.80 -8.14 -14.01
N ARG A 370 34.48 -8.23 -14.18
CA ARG A 370 33.88 -8.79 -15.39
C ARG A 370 33.98 -7.71 -16.48
N PRO A 371 34.27 -8.06 -17.75
CA PRO A 371 34.36 -7.06 -18.84
C PRO A 371 33.09 -6.22 -19.01
N THR A 372 31.94 -6.71 -18.52
CA THR A 372 30.67 -5.97 -18.51
C THR A 372 30.63 -4.81 -17.51
N THR A 373 31.35 -4.88 -16.38
CA THR A 373 31.36 -3.78 -15.39
C THR A 373 32.26 -2.64 -15.82
N GLU A 374 33.39 -2.95 -16.47
CA GLU A 374 34.28 -1.94 -17.06
C GLU A 374 33.58 -1.15 -18.18
N LEU A 375 32.80 -1.82 -19.02
CA LEU A 375 32.00 -1.17 -20.06
C LEU A 375 30.99 -0.19 -19.45
N VAL A 376 30.24 -0.62 -18.42
CA VAL A 376 29.29 0.26 -17.72
C VAL A 376 29.99 1.42 -17.04
N GLN A 377 31.14 1.19 -16.40
CA GLN A 377 31.92 2.26 -15.76
C GLN A 377 32.47 3.25 -16.79
N SER A 378 32.91 2.75 -17.95
CA SER A 378 33.36 3.58 -19.07
C SER A 378 32.20 4.42 -19.61
N LEU A 379 31.01 3.84 -19.76
CA LEU A 379 29.80 4.55 -20.19
C LEU A 379 29.35 5.60 -19.17
N MET A 380 29.44 5.31 -17.87
CA MET A 380 29.13 6.28 -16.80
C MET A 380 30.12 7.44 -16.76
N GLY A 381 31.40 7.20 -17.07
CA GLY A 381 32.44 8.24 -17.13
C GLY A 381 32.40 9.09 -18.39
N THR A 382 31.62 8.72 -19.41
CA THR A 382 31.51 9.52 -20.63
C THR A 382 30.50 10.64 -20.50
N HIS A 383 30.99 11.86 -20.28
CA HIS A 383 30.17 13.08 -20.19
C HIS A 383 29.79 13.68 -21.56
N THR A 384 30.35 13.18 -22.65
CA THR A 384 30.03 13.61 -24.02
C THR A 384 29.11 12.62 -24.71
N THR A 385 28.16 13.13 -25.49
CA THR A 385 27.25 12.30 -26.27
C THR A 385 28.02 11.48 -27.30
N LEU A 386 27.52 10.28 -27.61
CA LEU A 386 28.10 9.42 -28.63
C LEU A 386 28.13 10.11 -30.00
N ASP A 387 27.12 10.92 -30.31
CA ASP A 387 27.06 11.69 -31.55
C ASP A 387 28.14 12.76 -31.63
N ALA A 388 28.44 13.48 -30.55
CA ALA A 388 29.54 14.45 -30.54
C ALA A 388 30.91 13.76 -30.70
N LYS A 389 31.05 12.55 -30.13
CA LYS A 389 32.26 11.73 -30.32
C LYS A 389 32.39 11.19 -31.75
N MET A 390 31.30 10.77 -32.38
CA MET A 390 31.28 10.34 -33.77
C MET A 390 31.53 11.52 -34.72
N ALA A 391 30.99 12.70 -34.43
CA ALA A 391 31.25 13.92 -35.19
C ALA A 391 32.72 14.37 -35.12
N ALA A 392 33.36 14.22 -33.95
CA ALA A 392 34.78 14.52 -33.77
C ALA A 392 35.71 13.42 -34.31
N SER A 393 35.17 12.21 -34.55
CA SER A 393 35.95 11.10 -35.10
C SER A 393 36.19 11.33 -36.59
N LYS A 394 37.47 11.50 -36.95
CA LYS A 394 37.89 11.64 -38.34
C LYS A 394 38.35 10.29 -38.87
N VAL A 395 37.83 9.88 -40.02
CA VAL A 395 38.17 8.59 -40.65
C VAL A 395 39.16 8.84 -41.78
N SER A 396 40.33 8.21 -41.75
CA SER A 396 41.26 8.22 -42.89
C SER A 396 41.12 6.93 -43.70
N LEU A 397 40.95 7.05 -45.02
CA LEU A 397 40.78 5.90 -45.93
C LEU A 397 42.12 5.29 -46.34
N PHE A 398 43.21 6.08 -46.34
CA PHE A 398 44.55 5.62 -46.69
C PHE A 398 45.59 6.16 -45.71
N THR A 399 46.61 5.35 -45.41
CA THR A 399 47.72 5.73 -44.52
C THR A 399 48.46 6.93 -45.08
N GLY A 400 48.37 8.09 -44.40
CA GLY A 400 49.02 9.35 -44.80
C GLY A 400 48.13 10.34 -45.53
N THR A 401 46.82 10.09 -45.65
CA THR A 401 45.85 11.03 -46.25
C THR A 401 45.09 11.82 -45.19
N ALA A 402 44.61 13.02 -45.56
CA ALA A 402 43.78 13.87 -44.70
C ALA A 402 42.53 13.11 -44.25
N ALA A 403 42.22 13.18 -42.96
CA ALA A 403 41.10 12.44 -42.37
C ALA A 403 39.78 13.19 -42.64
N LEU A 404 38.78 12.45 -43.14
CA LEU A 404 37.47 12.99 -43.54
C LEU A 404 36.67 13.36 -42.30
N THR A 405 36.03 14.53 -42.35
CA THR A 405 35.00 14.90 -41.38
C THR A 405 33.64 14.34 -41.83
N PRO A 406 32.74 13.97 -40.91
CA PRO A 406 31.43 13.44 -41.29
C PRO A 406 30.56 14.45 -42.07
N GLU A 407 30.81 15.75 -41.93
CA GLU A 407 30.18 16.82 -42.74
C GLU A 407 30.60 16.69 -44.22
N GLU A 408 31.89 16.44 -44.50
CA GLU A 408 32.40 16.23 -45.87
C GLU A 408 31.85 14.94 -46.53
N VAL A 409 31.51 13.92 -45.74
CA VAL A 409 30.92 12.67 -46.25
C VAL A 409 29.46 12.86 -46.63
N GLN A 410 28.72 13.71 -45.90
CA GLN A 410 27.32 13.99 -46.17
C GLN A 410 27.16 14.87 -47.42
N ASP A 411 28.02 15.88 -47.59
CA ASP A 411 28.03 16.78 -48.75
C ASP A 411 28.46 16.09 -50.06
N ASN A 412 29.28 15.04 -50.00
CA ASN A 412 29.72 14.31 -51.20
C ASN A 412 28.77 13.19 -51.66
N SER A 413 27.70 12.90 -50.92
CA SER A 413 26.73 11.87 -51.32
C SER A 413 25.92 12.22 -52.59
N GLY A 414 26.04 13.45 -53.09
CA GLY A 414 25.40 13.95 -54.31
C GLY A 414 26.32 14.12 -55.53
N LYS A 415 27.65 13.91 -55.43
CA LYS A 415 28.55 14.12 -56.59
C LYS A 415 28.67 12.85 -57.44
N GLN A 416 28.27 12.95 -58.70
CA GLN A 416 28.33 11.89 -59.71
C GLN A 416 29.73 11.29 -59.80
N GLY A 417 29.82 9.95 -59.80
CA GLY A 417 31.06 9.25 -60.09
C GLY A 417 31.63 9.62 -61.46
N PRO A 418 32.94 9.43 -61.69
CA PRO A 418 33.61 9.86 -62.93
C PRO A 418 32.98 9.22 -64.17
N VAL A 419 32.77 10.04 -65.20
CA VAL A 419 32.16 9.60 -66.47
C VAL A 419 33.25 8.99 -67.36
N GLU A 420 33.02 7.78 -67.87
CA GLU A 420 33.92 7.14 -68.84
C GLU A 420 33.79 7.78 -70.22
N SER A 421 34.91 8.25 -70.77
CA SER A 421 35.02 8.61 -72.19
C SER A 421 35.88 7.58 -72.92
N ARG A 422 35.53 7.28 -74.18
CA ARG A 422 36.33 6.43 -75.06
C ARG A 422 37.16 7.34 -75.97
N VAL A 423 38.47 7.20 -75.89
CA VAL A 423 39.41 7.98 -76.71
C VAL A 423 40.15 7.00 -77.61
N TRP A 424 40.18 7.32 -78.89
CA TRP A 424 40.90 6.56 -79.91
C TRP A 424 42.39 6.91 -79.86
N ASP A 425 43.23 5.89 -79.64
CA ASP A 425 44.67 6.06 -79.48
C ASP A 425 45.37 5.76 -80.82
N ALA A 426 45.83 6.81 -81.52
CA ALA A 426 46.29 6.71 -82.90
C ALA A 426 47.56 5.86 -83.09
N GLU A 427 48.40 5.73 -82.06
CA GLU A 427 49.63 4.92 -82.12
C GLU A 427 49.39 3.41 -81.94
N THR A 428 48.32 3.01 -81.25
CA THR A 428 48.06 1.58 -80.93
C THR A 428 46.79 1.02 -81.58
N GLN A 429 46.05 1.85 -82.34
CA GLN A 429 44.86 1.46 -83.11
C GLN A 429 43.81 0.69 -82.26
N ARG A 430 43.59 1.12 -81.01
CA ARG A 430 42.57 0.55 -80.11
C ARG A 430 41.86 1.65 -79.33
N GLU A 431 40.55 1.49 -79.11
CA GLU A 431 39.78 2.34 -78.19
C GLU A 431 40.21 2.07 -76.75
N ARG A 432 40.66 3.12 -76.05
CA ARG A 432 40.94 3.06 -74.62
C ARG A 432 39.89 3.87 -73.85
N ARG A 433 39.50 3.35 -72.69
CA ARG A 433 38.60 4.06 -71.77
C ARG A 433 39.43 4.94 -70.86
N LYS A 434 39.11 6.23 -70.83
CA LYS A 434 39.71 7.23 -69.93
C LYS A 434 38.61 7.77 -69.03
N ALA A 435 38.75 7.57 -67.72
CA ALA A 435 37.88 8.19 -66.73
C ALA A 435 38.15 9.69 -66.70
N ILE A 436 37.12 10.51 -66.92
CA ILE A 436 37.19 11.96 -66.79
C ILE A 436 36.60 12.32 -65.42
N PHE A 437 37.42 12.93 -64.58
CA PHE A 437 36.97 13.57 -63.36
C PHE A 437 36.62 15.01 -63.71
N ALA A 438 35.46 15.49 -63.27
CA ALA A 438 35.12 16.90 -63.42
C ALA A 438 36.13 17.71 -62.60
N GLU A 439 36.91 18.57 -63.26
CA GLU A 439 37.79 19.52 -62.57
C GLU A 439 36.89 20.58 -61.92
N GLU A 440 36.94 20.67 -60.59
CA GLU A 440 36.47 21.86 -59.89
C GLU A 440 37.52 22.95 -60.10
N ASP A 441 37.06 24.10 -60.61
CA ASP A 441 37.86 25.30 -60.85
C ASP A 441 38.49 25.78 -59.53
N ASP A 442 39.73 25.38 -59.27
CA ASP A 442 40.61 26.02 -58.29
C ASP A 442 41.78 26.66 -59.03
N GLU A 443 41.77 27.99 -59.03
CA GLU A 443 42.73 28.83 -59.75
C GLU A 443 44.19 28.54 -59.32
N GLY A 444 45.05 28.32 -60.31
CA GLY A 444 46.45 28.75 -60.22
C GLY A 444 47.44 27.88 -59.42
N ARG A 445 47.55 26.57 -59.72
CA ARG A 445 48.81 25.85 -59.48
C ARG A 445 48.99 24.68 -60.45
N ALA A 446 49.82 24.86 -61.48
CA ALA A 446 50.25 23.75 -62.33
C ALA A 446 51.06 22.73 -61.49
N LEU A 447 50.40 21.66 -61.05
CA LEU A 447 51.00 20.55 -60.32
C LEU A 447 51.94 19.76 -61.25
N ARG A 448 53.25 20.01 -61.15
CA ARG A 448 54.30 19.25 -61.83
C ARG A 448 54.53 17.89 -61.15
N TRP A 449 53.51 17.03 -61.13
CA TRP A 449 53.58 15.71 -60.48
C TRP A 449 54.37 14.67 -61.28
N LYS A 450 54.64 14.94 -62.57
CA LYS A 450 55.47 14.09 -63.44
C LYS A 450 56.98 14.35 -63.33
N GLU A 451 57.39 15.49 -62.77
CA GLU A 451 58.81 15.73 -62.50
C GLU A 451 59.23 14.90 -61.28
N ASP A 452 60.35 14.17 -61.41
CA ASP A 452 61.00 13.36 -60.38
C ASP A 452 60.24 12.15 -59.83
N LEU A 453 59.25 11.61 -60.55
CA LEU A 453 58.52 10.40 -60.16
C LEU A 453 59.44 9.17 -60.04
N ALA A 454 60.40 9.03 -60.96
CA ALA A 454 61.37 7.94 -60.93
C ALA A 454 62.32 8.05 -59.72
N GLN A 455 62.73 9.27 -59.35
CA GLN A 455 63.59 9.53 -58.20
C GLN A 455 62.84 9.33 -56.88
N LYS A 456 61.57 9.74 -56.80
CA LYS A 456 60.72 9.49 -55.63
C LYS A 456 60.39 8.01 -55.45
N ALA A 457 60.20 7.27 -56.54
CA ALA A 457 59.98 5.83 -56.49
C ALA A 457 61.21 5.07 -55.98
N THR A 458 62.42 5.42 -56.44
CA THR A 458 63.66 4.83 -55.92
C THR A 458 63.92 5.20 -54.47
N GLU A 459 63.64 6.44 -54.07
CA GLU A 459 63.81 6.88 -52.69
C GLU A 459 62.80 6.21 -51.74
N ALA A 460 61.54 6.03 -52.17
CA ALA A 460 60.52 5.29 -51.43
C ALA A 460 60.86 3.80 -51.30
N TYR A 461 61.38 3.18 -52.36
CA TYR A 461 61.85 1.79 -52.35
C TYR A 461 63.03 1.59 -51.36
N LEU A 462 64.00 2.50 -51.36
CA LEU A 462 65.12 2.49 -50.41
C LEU A 462 64.65 2.73 -48.96
N ARG A 463 63.61 3.55 -48.76
CA ARG A 463 63.01 3.79 -47.45
C ARG A 463 62.26 2.56 -46.93
N GLN A 464 61.55 1.83 -47.79
CA GLN A 464 60.89 0.57 -47.45
C GLN A 464 61.90 -0.53 -47.10
N GLN A 465 63.04 -0.61 -47.81
CA GLN A 465 64.10 -1.56 -47.46
C GLN A 465 64.77 -1.25 -46.11
N ARG A 466 64.87 0.03 -45.71
CA ARG A 466 65.39 0.43 -44.40
C ARG A 466 64.39 0.24 -43.26
N ALA A 467 63.09 0.38 -43.54
CA ALA A 467 62.02 0.28 -42.55
C ALA A 467 61.50 -1.15 -42.34
N ALA A 468 61.75 -2.08 -43.26
CA ALA A 468 61.43 -3.49 -43.07
C ALA A 468 62.36 -4.11 -42.01
N PRO A 469 61.87 -4.49 -40.83
CA PRO A 469 62.71 -5.13 -39.81
C PRO A 469 63.24 -6.46 -40.36
N ASN A 470 64.55 -6.64 -40.31
CA ASN A 470 65.21 -7.85 -40.79
C ASN A 470 64.85 -9.00 -39.84
N VAL A 471 63.84 -9.78 -40.21
CA VAL A 471 63.19 -10.80 -39.35
C VAL A 471 64.20 -11.84 -38.85
N ARG A 472 65.26 -12.12 -39.62
CA ARG A 472 66.37 -12.98 -39.18
C ARG A 472 67.18 -12.39 -38.02
N LYS A 473 67.40 -11.07 -37.98
CA LYS A 473 68.07 -10.39 -36.86
C LYS A 473 67.22 -10.39 -35.58
N LEU A 474 65.89 -10.32 -35.72
CA LEU A 474 64.96 -10.34 -34.59
C LEU A 474 64.80 -11.74 -33.98
N VAL A 475 64.87 -12.80 -34.82
CA VAL A 475 64.66 -14.18 -34.39
C VAL A 475 65.94 -14.86 -33.90
N TYR A 476 67.10 -14.56 -34.48
CA TYR A 476 68.34 -15.26 -34.14
C TYR A 476 69.32 -14.48 -33.26
N GLY A 477 69.10 -13.18 -33.03
CA GLY A 477 70.01 -12.32 -32.27
C GLY A 477 71.37 -12.16 -32.97
N ALA A 478 71.80 -10.95 -33.26
CA ALA A 478 73.18 -10.76 -33.70
C ALA A 478 74.09 -10.96 -32.48
N GLY A 479 74.88 -12.04 -32.51
CA GLY A 479 76.04 -12.19 -31.66
C GLY A 479 77.15 -11.23 -32.09
N GLU A 480 77.83 -10.71 -31.07
CA GLU A 480 78.95 -9.74 -31.03
C GLU A 480 78.60 -8.26 -31.22
#